data_AF-A0A1Y1INM7-F1
#
_entry.id   AF-A0A1Y1INM7-F1
#
_cell.length_a   1.000
_cell.length_b   1.000
_cell.length_c   1.000
_cell.angle_alpha   90.00
_cell.angle_beta   90.00
_cell.angle_gamma   90.00
#
_symmetry.space_group_name_H-M   'P 1'
#
loop_
_entity.id
_entity.type
_entity.pdbx_description
1 polymer ?
#
loop_
_entity_poly.entity_id
_entity_poly.type
_entity_poly.pdbx_seq_one_letter_code
_entity_poly.pdbx_strand_id
1 'polypeptide(L)'
;MGQAASLEAAVTHAETVLAQVQQLKKDRDAAQARCQGAEDELAAERQKLVVLNSISVARKRKAREEKSDFEAKIARLQEELHAKNIRIQELAKTASPNVDGPRVDKHVTFQVESGPEDSDDDSPLCIRRARQEAEALLPLERLVAAKCYLMKVLRLRIPWRGDSCLSDGSDVGLDLSRAYFDSGDHVVFGLPLSFTLSMMAFGLVEYGELYGTEQDRAIAALKWGTDWLLRAHPSENELYVQVGDGEKDHACWMRPEDLDMQRPSFKVDSSKPGSEVAAEAAAALAAASIVFRERDNAYHDVLIFHATQLFHFADKYRGSYSDSVPAAAAFYKSYSGYGDELLWAAAWLHRATSDPTYIAYMTGPNSNDGPLNWKGTATEISWDDKRAAAQLLAARLVLLGQQPSGTALDHYKKALDGFVCSYVTGNTPKTAAGLPWIREWSPLQYVTTSAFVIAAYNDILQQANASLTCSGSTYTSDTLLAYSKKQADYILGANPRRMSYMVGLGESFPQRVHHRAASIPRDGIHYKCGEGFKFFQTSDPNPNVLEGAIVGGPDQADNFQDARTNFKQLEASVYVVGPFLGLAARLSGSSPPPTASPSATEPDVNIGEPPGPILCECDCEGF
;
A
#
# COMPACT_ATOMS: atom_id res chain seq x y z
N MET A 1 -48.49 -25.63 -42.61
CA MET A 1 -47.29 -25.13 -43.31
C MET A 1 -46.42 -24.20 -42.44
N GLY A 2 -46.97 -23.43 -41.48
CA GLY A 2 -46.16 -22.50 -40.66
C GLY A 2 -45.24 -23.12 -39.58
N GLN A 3 -45.52 -24.32 -39.06
CA GLN A 3 -44.70 -24.95 -38.00
C GLN A 3 -43.42 -25.63 -38.53
N ALA A 4 -43.41 -26.12 -39.78
CA ALA A 4 -42.24 -26.77 -40.37
C ALA A 4 -41.12 -25.76 -40.69
N ALA A 5 -41.48 -24.59 -41.24
CA ALA A 5 -40.52 -23.53 -41.55
C ALA A 5 -39.85 -22.91 -40.30
N SER A 6 -40.55 -22.91 -39.16
CA SER A 6 -40.01 -22.45 -37.88
C SER A 6 -38.97 -23.40 -37.30
N LEU A 7 -39.19 -24.72 -37.44
CA LEU A 7 -38.25 -25.74 -36.96
C LEU A 7 -36.96 -25.74 -37.79
N GLU A 8 -37.07 -25.58 -39.10
CA GLU A 8 -35.93 -25.56 -40.03
C GLU A 8 -35.02 -24.34 -39.80
N ALA A 9 -35.61 -23.18 -39.49
CA ALA A 9 -34.87 -21.99 -39.08
C ALA A 9 -34.15 -22.17 -37.73
N ALA A 10 -34.79 -22.84 -36.77
CA ALA A 10 -34.18 -23.11 -35.46
C ALA A 10 -33.00 -24.09 -35.56
N VAL A 11 -33.10 -25.12 -36.42
CA VAL A 11 -32.01 -26.07 -36.67
C VAL A 11 -30.83 -25.36 -37.35
N THR A 12 -31.09 -24.55 -38.37
CA THR A 12 -30.04 -23.77 -39.07
C THR A 12 -29.32 -22.81 -38.11
N HIS A 13 -30.06 -22.19 -37.19
CA HIS A 13 -29.48 -21.33 -36.17
C HIS A 13 -28.61 -22.11 -35.18
N ALA A 14 -29.07 -23.28 -34.72
CA ALA A 14 -28.31 -24.14 -33.81
C ALA A 14 -27.00 -24.65 -34.44
N GLU A 15 -27.02 -25.01 -35.72
CA GLU A 15 -25.82 -25.42 -36.47
C GLU A 15 -24.81 -24.27 -36.62
N THR A 16 -25.30 -23.05 -36.85
CA THR A 16 -24.45 -21.85 -36.92
C THR A 16 -23.78 -21.56 -35.57
N VAL A 17 -24.53 -21.66 -34.47
CA VAL A 17 -23.99 -21.48 -33.12
C VAL A 17 -22.97 -22.56 -32.77
N LEU A 18 -23.23 -23.82 -33.15
CA LEU A 18 -22.29 -24.92 -32.92
C LEU A 18 -20.96 -24.71 -33.66
N ALA A 19 -21.00 -24.23 -34.91
CA ALA A 19 -19.81 -23.90 -35.69
C ALA A 19 -19.00 -22.76 -35.04
N GLN A 20 -19.68 -21.72 -34.53
CA GLN A 20 -19.02 -20.62 -33.80
C GLN A 20 -18.35 -21.11 -32.51
N VAL A 21 -19.02 -21.96 -31.73
CA VAL A 21 -18.45 -22.54 -30.49
C VAL A 21 -17.23 -23.40 -30.79
N GLN A 22 -17.23 -24.16 -31.88
CA GLN A 22 -16.08 -24.97 -32.30
C GLN A 22 -14.89 -24.10 -32.72
N GLN A 23 -15.13 -23.00 -33.44
CA GLN A 23 -14.09 -22.06 -33.82
C GLN A 23 -13.49 -21.38 -32.59
N LEU A 24 -14.32 -20.93 -31.64
CA LEU A 24 -13.86 -20.32 -30.39
C LEU A 24 -13.02 -21.28 -29.53
N LYS A 25 -13.36 -22.57 -29.50
CA LYS A 25 -12.53 -23.59 -28.81
C LYS A 25 -11.15 -23.70 -29.46
N LYS A 26 -11.09 -23.72 -30.79
CA LYS A 26 -9.82 -23.79 -31.53
C LYS A 26 -8.94 -22.55 -31.29
N ASP A 27 -9.55 -21.37 -31.24
CA ASP A 27 -8.84 -20.12 -30.99
C ASP A 27 -8.35 -20.03 -29.53
N ARG A 28 -9.15 -20.52 -28.57
CA ARG A 28 -8.74 -20.67 -27.16
C ARG A 28 -7.54 -21.60 -27.01
N ASP A 29 -7.58 -22.78 -27.62
CA ASP A 29 -6.52 -23.78 -27.50
C ASP A 29 -5.22 -23.26 -28.14
N ALA A 30 -5.31 -22.53 -29.25
CA ALA A 30 -4.17 -21.86 -29.87
C ALA A 30 -3.61 -20.69 -29.04
N ALA A 31 -4.46 -19.96 -28.31
CA ALA A 31 -4.03 -18.93 -27.37
C ALA A 31 -3.31 -19.55 -26.16
N GLN A 32 -3.84 -20.64 -25.61
CA GLN A 32 -3.26 -21.34 -24.47
C GLN A 32 -1.86 -21.90 -24.78
N ALA A 33 -1.67 -22.46 -25.99
CA ALA A 33 -0.35 -22.92 -26.44
C ALA A 33 0.67 -21.77 -26.60
N ARG A 34 0.23 -20.58 -27.03
CA ARG A 34 1.10 -19.39 -27.11
C ARG A 34 1.46 -18.84 -25.72
N CYS A 35 0.52 -18.88 -24.78
CA CYS A 35 0.78 -18.47 -23.40
C CYS A 35 1.80 -19.39 -22.72
N GLN A 36 1.71 -20.71 -22.92
CA GLN A 36 2.69 -21.66 -22.38
C GLN A 36 4.10 -21.40 -22.93
N GLY A 37 4.25 -21.15 -24.24
CA GLY A 37 5.56 -20.80 -24.81
C GLY A 37 6.14 -19.50 -24.24
N ALA A 38 5.30 -18.51 -23.95
CA ALA A 38 5.73 -17.26 -23.32
C ALA A 38 6.06 -17.43 -21.82
N GLU A 39 5.40 -18.35 -21.12
CA GLU A 39 5.72 -18.71 -19.74
C GLU A 39 7.08 -19.43 -19.64
N ASP A 40 7.40 -20.30 -20.59
CA ASP A 40 8.69 -20.98 -20.67
C ASP A 40 9.83 -19.99 -20.98
N GLU A 41 9.61 -19.05 -21.90
CA GLU A 41 10.57 -17.98 -22.22
C GLU A 41 10.77 -17.03 -21.03
N LEU A 42 9.71 -16.72 -20.29
CA LEU A 42 9.78 -15.93 -19.06
C LEU A 42 10.47 -16.69 -17.91
N ALA A 43 10.31 -18.01 -17.81
CA ALA A 43 10.99 -18.84 -16.83
C ALA A 43 12.51 -18.89 -17.10
N ALA A 44 12.91 -19.01 -18.37
CA ALA A 44 14.30 -18.93 -18.79
C ALA A 44 14.92 -17.55 -18.45
N GLU A 45 14.19 -16.46 -18.69
CA GLU A 45 14.68 -15.12 -18.39
C GLU A 45 14.74 -14.83 -16.88
N ARG A 46 13.84 -15.42 -16.08
CA ARG A 46 13.90 -15.39 -14.61
C ARG A 46 15.13 -16.12 -14.07
N GLN A 47 15.51 -17.26 -14.65
CA GLN A 47 16.75 -17.95 -14.27
C GLN A 47 17.99 -17.09 -14.56
N LYS A 48 18.05 -16.42 -15.71
CA LYS A 48 19.14 -15.47 -16.01
C LYS A 48 19.19 -14.32 -15.00
N LEU A 49 18.03 -13.80 -14.59
CA LEU A 49 17.94 -12.73 -13.60
C LEU A 49 18.43 -13.17 -12.21
N VAL A 50 18.15 -14.41 -11.79
CA VAL A 50 18.64 -14.99 -10.53
C VAL A 50 20.17 -15.11 -10.53
N VAL A 51 20.75 -15.54 -11.65
CA VAL A 51 22.21 -15.60 -11.82
C VAL A 51 22.82 -14.19 -11.77
N LEU A 52 22.25 -13.22 -12.49
CA LEU A 52 22.71 -11.83 -12.48
C LEU A 52 22.59 -11.18 -11.09
N ASN A 53 21.52 -11.46 -10.34
CA ASN A 53 21.37 -11.01 -8.96
C ASN A 53 22.40 -11.65 -8.04
N SER A 54 22.69 -12.94 -8.20
CA SER A 54 23.73 -13.63 -7.41
C SER A 54 25.11 -13.02 -7.67
N ILE A 55 25.42 -12.69 -8.93
CA ILE A 55 26.65 -11.98 -9.33
C ILE A 55 26.67 -10.57 -8.72
N SER A 56 25.56 -9.84 -8.74
CA SER A 56 25.43 -8.50 -8.16
C SER A 56 25.63 -8.52 -6.64
N VAL A 57 25.04 -9.49 -5.94
CA VAL A 57 25.21 -9.70 -4.49
C VAL A 57 26.66 -10.04 -4.16
N ALA A 58 27.30 -10.93 -4.93
CA ALA A 58 28.72 -11.25 -4.78
C ALA A 58 29.62 -10.02 -5.00
N ARG A 59 29.34 -9.20 -6.02
CA ARG A 59 30.06 -7.94 -6.28
C ARG A 59 29.88 -6.92 -5.16
N LYS A 60 28.66 -6.76 -4.63
CA LYS A 60 28.37 -5.88 -3.49
C LYS A 60 29.05 -6.36 -2.21
N ARG A 61 29.13 -7.67 -1.98
CA ARG A 61 29.85 -8.25 -0.85
C ARG A 61 31.35 -7.97 -0.95
N LYS A 62 31.95 -8.20 -2.12
CA LYS A 62 33.37 -7.87 -2.37
C LYS A 62 33.65 -6.37 -2.19
N ALA A 63 32.77 -5.50 -2.68
CA ALA A 63 32.90 -4.06 -2.51
C ALA A 63 32.76 -3.61 -1.03
N ARG A 64 31.94 -4.30 -0.23
CA ARG A 64 31.84 -4.06 1.22
C ARG A 64 33.10 -4.52 1.98
N GLU A 65 33.67 -5.65 1.60
CA GLU A 65 34.94 -6.16 2.15
C GLU A 65 36.10 -5.21 1.81
N GLU A 66 36.21 -4.75 0.55
CA GLU A 66 37.21 -3.77 0.12
C GLU A 66 37.01 -2.40 0.80
N LYS A 67 35.77 -1.95 0.98
CA LYS A 67 35.45 -0.72 1.71
C LYS A 67 35.86 -0.83 3.19
N SER A 68 35.59 -1.97 3.84
CA SER A 68 35.96 -2.21 5.24
C SER A 68 37.48 -2.20 5.43
N ASP A 69 38.24 -2.78 4.50
CA ASP A 69 39.71 -2.77 4.53
C ASP A 69 40.26 -1.34 4.30
N PHE A 70 39.61 -0.58 3.41
CA PHE A 70 39.96 0.83 3.18
C PHE A 70 39.64 1.72 4.39
N GLU A 71 38.50 1.52 5.05
CA GLU A 71 38.11 2.22 6.29
C GLU A 71 39.06 1.89 7.44
N ALA A 72 39.47 0.63 7.59
CA ALA A 72 40.48 0.21 8.57
C ALA A 72 41.85 0.87 8.29
N LYS A 73 42.22 1.03 7.02
CA LYS A 73 43.45 1.72 6.61
C LYS A 73 43.36 3.23 6.87
N ILE A 74 42.20 3.85 6.65
CA ILE A 74 41.94 5.25 7.01
C ILE A 74 42.05 5.43 8.53
N ALA A 75 41.47 4.55 9.33
CA ALA A 75 41.53 4.63 10.80
C ALA A 75 42.97 4.57 11.31
N ARG A 76 43.81 3.66 10.77
CA ARG A 76 45.25 3.63 11.08
C ARG A 76 45.98 4.92 10.69
N LEU A 77 45.70 5.45 9.51
CA LEU A 77 46.31 6.71 9.06
C LEU A 77 45.86 7.90 9.93
N GLN A 78 44.63 7.90 10.44
CA GLN A 78 44.12 8.89 11.38
C GLN A 78 44.82 8.78 12.75
N GLU A 79 45.07 7.58 13.26
CA GLU A 79 45.85 7.37 14.49
C GLU A 79 47.31 7.84 14.33
N GLU A 80 47.96 7.51 13.20
CA GLU A 80 49.32 7.99 12.91
C GLU A 80 49.38 9.52 12.78
N LEU A 81 48.37 10.13 12.14
CA LEU A 81 48.26 11.57 12.03
C LEU A 81 48.03 12.22 13.40
N HIS A 82 47.21 11.61 14.25
CA HIS A 82 46.98 12.07 15.62
C HIS A 82 48.26 12.01 16.45
N ALA A 83 49.01 10.90 16.39
CA ALA A 83 50.31 10.76 17.06
C ALA A 83 51.34 11.79 16.57
N LYS A 84 51.39 12.05 15.25
CA LYS A 84 52.24 13.11 14.68
C LYS A 84 51.81 14.51 15.15
N ASN A 85 50.51 14.78 15.22
CA ASN A 85 49.98 16.06 15.70
C ASN A 85 50.30 16.30 17.19
N ILE A 86 50.22 15.27 18.04
CA ILE A 86 50.67 15.35 19.44
C ILE A 86 52.15 15.73 19.49
N ARG A 87 52.99 15.06 18.69
CA ARG A 87 54.43 15.33 18.63
C ARG A 87 54.74 16.74 18.10
N ILE A 88 53.98 17.23 17.13
CA ILE A 88 54.07 18.61 16.64
C ILE A 88 53.66 19.61 17.72
N GLN A 89 52.61 19.33 18.49
CA GLN A 89 52.18 20.17 19.62
C GLN A 89 53.20 20.18 20.76
N GLU A 90 53.88 19.07 21.03
CA GLU A 90 55.00 19.00 21.98
C GLU A 90 56.20 19.81 21.51
N LEU A 91 56.55 19.74 20.23
CA LEU A 91 57.61 20.56 19.63
C LEU A 91 57.24 22.05 19.60
N ALA A 92 55.97 22.39 19.35
CA ALA A 92 55.48 23.75 19.38
C ALA A 92 55.52 24.37 20.80
N LYS A 93 55.38 23.56 21.87
CA LYS A 93 55.59 24.01 23.26
C LYS A 93 57.04 24.38 23.56
N THR A 94 58.00 23.92 22.77
CA THR A 94 59.43 24.24 22.92
C THR A 94 59.93 25.38 22.00
N ALA A 95 59.06 25.90 21.12
CA ALA A 95 59.42 26.94 20.16
C ALA A 95 58.82 28.30 20.55
N SER A 96 59.69 29.30 20.78
CA SER A 96 59.31 30.70 20.97
C SER A 96 58.76 31.31 19.66
N PRO A 97 57.84 32.29 19.70
CA PRO A 97 57.04 32.66 18.53
C PRO A 97 57.81 33.64 17.64
N ASN A 98 57.99 33.28 16.38
CA ASN A 98 58.16 34.26 15.31
C ASN A 98 57.88 33.63 13.94
N VAL A 99 57.24 34.46 13.10
CA VAL A 99 57.17 34.45 11.63
C VAL A 99 55.85 33.99 10.97
N ASP A 100 55.36 34.93 10.16
CA ASP A 100 54.19 35.01 9.29
C ASP A 100 54.23 34.17 8.00
N GLY A 101 53.02 33.70 7.60
CA GLY A 101 52.47 33.64 6.22
C GLY A 101 52.89 32.49 5.29
N PRO A 102 52.22 32.27 4.11
CA PRO A 102 50.93 32.78 3.61
C PRO A 102 49.97 31.70 3.02
N ARG A 103 48.75 32.14 2.66
CA ARG A 103 47.68 31.44 1.91
C ARG A 103 48.06 31.12 0.45
N VAL A 104 47.49 30.03 -0.09
CA VAL A 104 47.21 29.84 -1.54
C VAL A 104 45.89 29.09 -1.74
N ASP A 105 44.94 29.71 -2.45
CA ASP A 105 43.76 29.11 -3.08
C ASP A 105 44.12 28.43 -4.41
N LYS A 106 43.35 27.40 -4.81
CA LYS A 106 42.91 27.20 -6.22
C LYS A 106 41.82 26.12 -6.37
N HIS A 107 40.72 26.54 -6.98
CA HIS A 107 39.65 25.74 -7.57
C HIS A 107 40.11 24.92 -8.79
N VAL A 108 39.47 23.76 -9.01
CA VAL A 108 39.34 23.12 -10.33
C VAL A 108 37.93 22.55 -10.49
N THR A 109 37.25 22.99 -11.55
CA THR A 109 35.97 22.52 -12.12
C THR A 109 36.22 21.46 -13.20
N PHE A 110 35.27 20.54 -13.41
CA PHE A 110 35.23 19.67 -14.60
C PHE A 110 33.85 19.71 -15.27
N GLN A 111 33.89 19.84 -16.60
CA GLN A 111 32.75 19.87 -17.53
C GLN A 111 32.30 18.45 -17.91
N VAL A 112 31.01 18.34 -18.24
CA VAL A 112 30.34 17.15 -18.77
C VAL A 112 30.12 17.36 -20.27
N GLU A 113 30.50 16.38 -21.10
CA GLU A 113 30.15 16.31 -22.52
C GLU A 113 28.93 15.40 -22.74
N SER A 114 28.05 15.86 -23.62
CA SER A 114 26.80 15.23 -24.05
C SER A 114 26.98 14.41 -25.33
N GLY A 115 26.12 13.39 -25.50
CA GLY A 115 25.94 12.60 -26.72
C GLY A 115 24.46 12.20 -26.89
N PRO A 116 24.00 11.87 -28.11
CA PRO A 116 22.86 12.53 -28.73
C PRO A 116 21.50 11.84 -28.52
N GLU A 117 20.47 12.65 -28.78
CA GLU A 117 19.05 12.35 -28.87
C GLU A 117 18.72 11.32 -29.96
N ASP A 118 17.80 10.40 -29.65
CA ASP A 118 16.96 9.74 -30.64
C ASP A 118 15.51 9.71 -30.12
N SER A 119 14.62 10.27 -30.93
CA SER A 119 13.18 10.32 -30.78
C SER A 119 12.54 9.19 -31.58
N ASP A 120 11.76 8.33 -30.94
CA ASP A 120 10.55 7.71 -31.49
C ASP A 120 9.82 6.90 -30.40
N ASP A 121 8.48 6.97 -30.41
CA ASP A 121 7.58 6.26 -29.48
C ASP A 121 7.61 4.74 -29.73
N ASP A 122 8.48 4.05 -28.98
CA ASP A 122 8.78 2.63 -29.16
C ASP A 122 8.02 1.74 -28.16
N SER A 123 6.71 1.95 -28.02
CA SER A 123 5.86 1.02 -27.27
C SER A 123 5.63 -0.27 -28.10
N PRO A 124 6.09 -1.47 -27.65
CA PRO A 124 5.96 -2.70 -28.43
C PRO A 124 4.51 -3.03 -28.80
N LEU A 125 4.30 -3.59 -29.99
CA LEU A 125 2.99 -3.96 -30.53
C LEU A 125 2.18 -4.87 -29.57
N CYS A 126 2.88 -5.66 -28.74
CA CYS A 126 2.33 -6.49 -27.66
C CYS A 126 1.59 -5.66 -26.60
N ILE A 127 2.10 -4.47 -26.23
CA ILE A 127 1.44 -3.57 -25.27
C ILE A 127 0.17 -2.96 -25.87
N ARG A 128 0.20 -2.62 -27.18
CA ARG A 128 -0.99 -2.14 -27.89
C ARG A 128 -2.07 -3.23 -28.03
N ARG A 129 -1.68 -4.48 -28.21
CA ARG A 129 -2.58 -5.63 -28.31
C ARG A 129 -3.13 -6.08 -26.95
N ALA A 130 -2.33 -6.09 -25.90
CA ALA A 130 -2.77 -6.31 -24.52
C ALA A 130 -3.73 -5.20 -24.03
N ARG A 131 -3.58 -3.97 -24.55
CA ARG A 131 -4.53 -2.86 -24.32
C ARG A 131 -5.88 -3.06 -25.02
N GLN A 132 -5.91 -3.69 -26.21
CA GLN A 132 -7.15 -4.05 -26.93
C GLN A 132 -7.83 -5.32 -26.38
N GLU A 133 -7.07 -6.27 -25.83
CA GLU A 133 -7.62 -7.48 -25.21
C GLU A 133 -8.31 -7.18 -23.86
N ALA A 134 -8.02 -6.02 -23.24
CA ALA A 134 -8.57 -5.62 -21.94
C ALA A 134 -10.08 -5.34 -21.93
N GLU A 135 -10.68 -4.94 -23.07
CA GLU A 135 -12.14 -4.80 -23.19
C GLU A 135 -12.87 -6.15 -23.19
N ALA A 136 -12.20 -7.21 -23.66
CA ALA A 136 -12.73 -8.57 -23.70
C ALA A 136 -12.54 -9.35 -22.38
N LEU A 137 -11.81 -8.79 -21.42
CA LEU A 137 -11.53 -9.48 -20.16
C LEU A 137 -12.82 -9.72 -19.36
N LEU A 138 -13.03 -10.99 -19.00
CA LEU A 138 -14.07 -11.39 -18.05
C LEU A 138 -13.84 -10.68 -16.70
N PRO A 139 -14.89 -10.45 -15.89
CA PRO A 139 -14.76 -9.73 -14.62
C PRO A 139 -13.67 -10.28 -13.68
N LEU A 140 -13.40 -11.58 -13.70
CA LEU A 140 -12.32 -12.21 -12.94
C LEU A 140 -10.93 -11.80 -13.44
N GLU A 141 -10.73 -11.72 -14.75
CA GLU A 141 -9.45 -11.37 -15.36
C GLU A 141 -9.11 -9.88 -15.11
N ARG A 142 -10.12 -9.01 -15.05
CA ARG A 142 -9.92 -7.61 -14.63
C ARG A 142 -9.45 -7.49 -13.19
N LEU A 143 -9.97 -8.31 -12.28
CA LEU A 143 -9.53 -8.36 -10.89
C LEU A 143 -8.09 -8.89 -10.77
N VAL A 144 -7.73 -9.93 -11.53
CA VAL A 144 -6.35 -10.43 -11.61
C VAL A 144 -5.41 -9.33 -12.14
N ALA A 145 -5.79 -8.67 -13.23
CA ALA A 145 -5.01 -7.57 -13.79
C ALA A 145 -4.86 -6.41 -12.79
N ALA A 146 -5.93 -6.05 -12.08
CA ALA A 146 -5.90 -4.99 -11.07
C ALA A 146 -4.80 -5.22 -10.01
N LYS A 147 -4.63 -6.47 -9.53
CA LYS A 147 -3.51 -6.81 -8.59
C LYS A 147 -2.15 -6.44 -9.16
N CYS A 148 -1.90 -6.83 -10.42
CA CYS A 148 -0.64 -6.54 -11.10
C CYS A 148 -0.43 -5.03 -11.31
N TYR A 149 -1.49 -4.30 -11.66
CA TYR A 149 -1.44 -2.85 -11.86
C TYR A 149 -1.17 -2.10 -10.56
N LEU A 150 -1.83 -2.46 -9.45
CA LEU A 150 -1.58 -1.83 -8.14
C LEU A 150 -0.12 -1.99 -7.70
N MET A 151 0.52 -3.12 -8.04
CA MET A 151 1.96 -3.28 -7.80
C MET A 151 2.81 -2.36 -8.65
N LYS A 152 2.36 -1.88 -9.82
CA LYS A 152 3.12 -0.93 -10.63
C LYS A 152 3.20 0.46 -9.99
N VAL A 153 2.13 0.95 -9.38
CA VAL A 153 2.15 2.24 -8.66
C VAL A 153 2.94 2.16 -7.35
N LEU A 154 2.98 0.98 -6.72
CA LEU A 154 3.74 0.72 -5.50
C LEU A 154 5.17 0.18 -5.74
N ARG A 155 5.60 0.06 -7.00
CA ARG A 155 6.95 -0.44 -7.35
C ARG A 155 8.00 0.52 -6.83
N LEU A 156 9.04 -0.06 -6.23
CA LEU A 156 10.26 0.67 -5.83
C LEU A 156 11.04 1.24 -7.01
N ARG A 157 10.73 0.82 -8.25
CA ARG A 157 11.35 1.33 -9.48
C ARG A 157 10.30 1.49 -10.57
N ILE A 158 9.90 2.74 -10.78
CA ILE A 158 9.07 3.17 -11.89
C ILE A 158 10.01 3.86 -12.91
N PRO A 159 10.04 3.45 -14.20
CA PRO A 159 11.05 3.92 -15.14
C PRO A 159 11.14 5.43 -15.32
N TRP A 160 10.07 6.18 -15.06
CA TRP A 160 10.01 7.63 -15.18
C TRP A 160 10.23 8.40 -13.85
N ARG A 161 10.52 7.69 -12.74
CA ARG A 161 10.85 8.27 -11.44
C ARG A 161 12.35 8.19 -11.14
N GLY A 162 12.85 9.14 -10.35
CA GLY A 162 14.22 9.17 -9.85
C GLY A 162 14.29 9.39 -8.33
N ASP A 163 15.52 9.46 -7.83
CA ASP A 163 15.78 9.78 -6.43
C ASP A 163 15.35 11.23 -6.13
N SER A 164 14.63 11.43 -5.04
CA SER A 164 14.07 12.72 -4.63
C SER A 164 14.06 12.86 -3.12
N CYS A 165 14.05 14.11 -2.63
CA CYS A 165 13.91 14.43 -1.20
C CYS A 165 14.90 13.69 -0.27
N LEU A 166 16.14 13.50 -0.74
CA LEU A 166 17.16 12.72 -0.02
C LEU A 166 17.67 13.38 1.28
N SER A 167 17.37 14.66 1.47
CA SER A 167 17.74 15.45 2.65
C SER A 167 16.61 15.58 3.68
N ASP A 168 15.48 14.90 3.47
CA ASP A 168 14.36 14.91 4.41
C ASP A 168 14.82 14.45 5.80
N GLY A 169 14.50 15.23 6.84
CA GLY A 169 14.96 15.00 8.23
C GLY A 169 16.28 15.68 8.62
N SER A 170 17.02 16.25 7.67
CA SER A 170 18.31 16.90 7.98
C SER A 170 18.18 18.12 8.90
N ASP A 171 17.04 18.80 8.90
CA ASP A 171 16.70 19.91 9.78
C ASP A 171 16.60 19.51 11.26
N VAL A 172 16.37 18.22 11.52
CA VAL A 172 16.25 17.63 12.86
C VAL A 172 17.32 16.57 13.15
N GLY A 173 18.31 16.41 12.27
CA GLY A 173 19.41 15.47 12.45
C GLY A 173 19.03 13.99 12.27
N LEU A 174 17.98 13.70 11.51
CA LEU A 174 17.49 12.35 11.21
C LEU A 174 17.51 12.06 9.70
N ASP A 175 17.42 10.78 9.33
CA ASP A 175 17.12 10.35 7.96
C ASP A 175 15.62 10.04 7.85
N LEU A 176 14.84 10.99 7.36
CA LEU A 176 13.41 10.83 7.08
C LEU A 176 13.13 10.69 5.58
N SER A 177 14.16 10.37 4.78
CA SER A 177 14.01 10.10 3.35
C SER A 177 13.30 8.76 3.09
N ARG A 178 12.99 8.49 1.80
CA ARG A 178 12.39 7.22 1.33
C ARG A 178 11.02 6.90 1.93
N ALA A 179 10.15 7.91 1.99
CA ALA A 179 8.74 7.74 2.31
C ALA A 179 7.91 7.47 1.04
N TYR A 180 6.61 7.27 1.23
CA TYR A 180 5.62 7.51 0.18
C TYR A 180 5.18 8.98 0.23
N PHE A 181 5.02 9.60 -0.94
CA PHE A 181 4.23 10.82 -1.03
C PHE A 181 2.75 10.46 -0.89
N ASP A 182 1.97 11.39 -0.33
CA ASP A 182 0.57 11.14 0.01
C ASP A 182 -0.32 10.97 -1.24
N SER A 183 -0.29 11.94 -2.14
CA SER A 183 -1.20 12.00 -3.28
C SER A 183 -0.50 12.50 -4.56
N GLY A 184 -1.05 13.52 -5.21
CA GLY A 184 -0.43 14.17 -6.36
C GLY A 184 0.69 15.15 -6.01
N ASP A 185 0.97 15.32 -4.73
CA ASP A 185 1.90 16.24 -4.10
C ASP A 185 3.19 15.54 -3.64
N HIS A 186 4.03 16.24 -2.89
CA HIS A 186 5.28 15.67 -2.37
C HIS A 186 5.39 15.76 -0.85
N VAL A 187 4.30 16.06 -0.15
CA VAL A 187 4.29 16.01 1.31
C VAL A 187 4.21 14.56 1.74
N VAL A 188 4.92 14.24 2.82
CA VAL A 188 4.76 12.97 3.52
C VAL A 188 3.82 13.23 4.69
N PHE A 189 2.58 12.75 4.61
CA PHE A 189 1.61 12.84 5.71
C PHE A 189 1.51 11.50 6.45
N GLY A 190 1.89 11.48 7.73
CA GLY A 190 2.06 10.26 8.52
C GLY A 190 0.76 9.54 8.85
N LEU A 191 -0.35 10.26 9.08
CA LEU A 191 -1.65 9.66 9.39
C LEU A 191 -2.23 8.86 8.21
N PRO A 192 -2.46 9.44 7.02
CA PRO A 192 -2.95 8.68 5.86
C PRO A 192 -1.95 7.61 5.37
N LEU A 193 -0.65 7.86 5.52
CA LEU A 193 0.37 6.83 5.23
C LEU A 193 0.24 5.63 6.17
N SER A 194 0.15 5.86 7.48
CA SER A 194 0.02 4.77 8.46
C SER A 194 -1.27 3.97 8.22
N PHE A 195 -2.39 4.64 7.91
CA PHE A 195 -3.64 3.99 7.52
C PHE A 195 -3.50 3.14 6.25
N THR A 196 -2.78 3.65 5.25
CA THR A 196 -2.50 2.87 4.04
C THR A 196 -1.75 1.58 4.38
N LEU A 197 -0.71 1.68 5.21
CA LEU A 197 0.13 0.55 5.59
C LEU A 197 -0.62 -0.47 6.45
N SER A 198 -1.47 -0.02 7.37
CA SER A 198 -2.31 -0.92 8.18
C SER A 198 -3.31 -1.68 7.30
N MET A 199 -3.93 -1.03 6.31
CA MET A 199 -4.84 -1.69 5.35
C MET A 199 -4.11 -2.62 4.37
N MET A 200 -2.90 -2.25 3.90
CA MET A 200 -2.06 -3.14 3.09
C MET A 200 -1.67 -4.41 3.88
N ALA A 201 -1.24 -4.24 5.13
CA ALA A 201 -0.93 -5.35 6.02
C ALA A 201 -2.17 -6.20 6.29
N PHE A 202 -3.34 -5.59 6.51
CA PHE A 202 -4.60 -6.33 6.69
C PHE A 202 -4.90 -7.24 5.49
N GLY A 203 -4.80 -6.70 4.27
CA GLY A 203 -4.96 -7.49 3.05
C GLY A 203 -3.97 -8.66 2.95
N LEU A 204 -2.70 -8.44 3.29
CA LEU A 204 -1.67 -9.50 3.27
C LEU A 204 -1.88 -10.55 4.37
N VAL A 205 -2.37 -10.15 5.55
CA VAL A 205 -2.67 -11.05 6.67
C VAL A 205 -3.85 -11.96 6.36
N GLU A 206 -4.94 -11.44 5.76
CA GLU A 206 -6.11 -12.26 5.43
C GLU A 206 -5.93 -13.04 4.12
N TYR A 207 -5.26 -12.43 3.13
CA TYR A 207 -5.31 -12.89 1.74
C TYR A 207 -3.94 -13.08 1.09
N GLY A 208 -2.85 -13.09 1.86
CA GLY A 208 -1.47 -13.13 1.33
C GLY A 208 -1.24 -14.18 0.25
N GLU A 209 -1.75 -15.41 0.44
CA GLU A 209 -1.64 -16.49 -0.55
C GLU A 209 -2.38 -16.18 -1.87
N LEU A 210 -3.48 -15.42 -1.80
CA LEU A 210 -4.30 -15.04 -2.96
C LEU A 210 -3.67 -13.90 -3.79
N TYR A 211 -2.59 -13.28 -3.32
CA TYR A 211 -1.80 -12.35 -4.13
C TYR A 211 -1.03 -13.08 -5.24
N GLY A 212 -0.76 -14.38 -5.09
CA GLY A 212 0.00 -15.16 -6.06
C GLY A 212 1.41 -14.59 -6.27
N THR A 213 1.81 -14.45 -7.54
CA THR A 213 3.14 -13.95 -7.93
C THR A 213 3.43 -12.50 -7.52
N GLU A 214 2.43 -11.74 -7.10
CA GLU A 214 2.56 -10.36 -6.67
C GLU A 214 2.75 -10.22 -5.14
N GLN A 215 2.69 -11.31 -4.37
CA GLN A 215 2.80 -11.29 -2.92
C GLN A 215 4.11 -10.65 -2.45
N ASP A 216 5.25 -11.07 -2.99
CA ASP A 216 6.57 -10.55 -2.58
C ASP A 216 6.71 -9.05 -2.88
N ARG A 217 6.08 -8.57 -3.96
CA ARG A 217 6.07 -7.14 -4.29
C ARG A 217 5.21 -6.35 -3.32
N ALA A 218 4.05 -6.88 -2.93
CA ALA A 218 3.18 -6.26 -1.94
C ALA A 218 3.86 -6.19 -0.55
N ILE A 219 4.58 -7.25 -0.18
CA ILE A 219 5.39 -7.29 1.05
C ILE A 219 6.54 -6.27 0.97
N ALA A 220 7.24 -6.16 -0.16
CA ALA A 220 8.29 -5.17 -0.35
C ALA A 220 7.77 -3.72 -0.27
N ALA A 221 6.58 -3.46 -0.82
CA ALA A 221 5.90 -2.17 -0.72
C ALA A 221 5.51 -1.84 0.74
N LEU A 222 4.94 -2.80 1.46
CA LEU A 222 4.65 -2.67 2.88
C LEU A 222 5.93 -2.39 3.69
N LYS A 223 7.03 -3.08 3.36
CA LYS A 223 8.33 -2.87 4.01
C LYS A 223 8.86 -1.46 3.80
N TRP A 224 8.72 -0.89 2.60
CA TRP A 224 9.18 0.47 2.31
C TRP A 224 8.54 1.51 3.23
N GLY A 225 7.22 1.43 3.43
CA GLY A 225 6.50 2.33 4.30
C GLY A 225 6.79 2.09 5.79
N THR A 226 6.86 0.83 6.22
CA THR A 226 7.20 0.51 7.61
C THR A 226 8.63 0.88 7.97
N ASP A 227 9.59 0.74 7.04
CA ASP A 227 10.96 1.21 7.21
C ASP A 227 11.00 2.73 7.47
N TRP A 228 10.12 3.51 6.81
CA TRP A 228 9.99 4.95 7.08
C TRP A 228 9.38 5.23 8.47
N LEU A 229 8.31 4.53 8.85
CA LEU A 229 7.72 4.66 10.19
C LEU A 229 8.72 4.36 11.32
N LEU A 230 9.59 3.36 11.14
CA LEU A 230 10.66 3.05 12.09
C LEU A 230 11.67 4.19 12.22
N ARG A 231 12.08 4.82 11.11
CA ARG A 231 12.97 6.01 11.14
C ARG A 231 12.27 7.24 11.73
N ALA A 232 10.97 7.36 11.51
CA ALA A 232 10.15 8.43 12.05
C ALA A 232 9.89 8.31 13.57
N HIS A 233 10.14 7.14 14.18
CA HIS A 233 10.02 6.91 15.63
C HIS A 233 11.40 6.75 16.30
N PRO A 234 12.17 7.85 16.50
CA PRO A 234 13.53 7.78 17.03
C PRO A 234 13.60 7.50 18.54
N SER A 235 12.51 7.74 19.28
CA SER A 235 12.45 7.50 20.72
C SER A 235 11.02 7.22 21.18
N GLU A 236 10.88 6.56 22.34
CA GLU A 236 9.62 6.00 22.86
C GLU A 236 8.39 6.92 22.80
N ASN A 237 8.57 8.24 23.00
CA ASN A 237 7.47 9.21 23.03
C ASN A 237 7.68 10.35 22.03
N GLU A 238 8.30 10.06 20.89
CA GLU A 238 8.53 11.01 19.80
C GLU A 238 8.28 10.34 18.44
N LEU A 239 7.36 10.90 17.64
CA LEU A 239 7.05 10.42 16.30
C LEU A 239 7.01 11.58 15.31
N TYR A 240 7.78 11.49 14.22
CA TYR A 240 7.68 12.40 13.09
C TYR A 240 6.50 12.00 12.21
N VAL A 241 5.63 12.98 11.97
CA VAL A 241 4.29 12.74 11.39
C VAL A 241 4.09 13.52 10.09
N GLN A 242 5.01 14.42 9.75
CA GLN A 242 4.97 15.13 8.49
C GLN A 242 6.37 15.56 8.04
N VAL A 243 6.65 15.43 6.74
CA VAL A 243 7.83 16.04 6.11
C VAL A 243 7.39 16.83 4.89
N GLY A 244 7.75 18.11 4.86
CA GLY A 244 7.27 19.08 3.88
C GLY A 244 6.15 19.95 4.41
N ASP A 245 6.13 21.21 3.98
CA ASP A 245 5.08 22.18 4.28
C ASP A 245 4.03 22.13 3.15
N GLY A 246 2.79 21.77 3.48
CA GLY A 246 1.77 21.53 2.46
C GLY A 246 1.41 22.76 1.65
N GLU A 247 1.33 23.94 2.27
CA GLU A 247 1.03 25.18 1.54
C GLU A 247 2.15 25.52 0.54
N LYS A 248 3.43 25.38 0.96
CA LYS A 248 4.58 25.65 0.08
C LYS A 248 4.72 24.61 -1.03
N ASP A 249 4.53 23.33 -0.73
CA ASP A 249 4.56 22.28 -1.74
C ASP A 249 3.42 22.46 -2.75
N HIS A 250 2.23 22.83 -2.26
CA HIS A 250 1.04 23.00 -3.10
C HIS A 250 1.06 24.28 -3.93
N ALA A 251 1.80 25.30 -3.51
CA ALA A 251 2.09 26.50 -4.29
C ALA A 251 2.99 26.23 -5.51
N CYS A 252 3.57 25.03 -5.63
CA CYS A 252 4.44 24.63 -6.72
C CYS A 252 3.89 23.43 -7.51
N TRP A 253 4.22 23.38 -8.80
CA TRP A 253 3.96 22.22 -9.65
C TRP A 253 5.29 21.75 -10.26
N MET A 254 6.04 20.93 -9.53
CA MET A 254 7.38 20.46 -9.93
C MET A 254 7.46 18.94 -9.93
N ARG A 255 8.49 18.36 -10.55
CA ARG A 255 8.82 16.96 -10.30
C ARG A 255 9.44 16.84 -8.91
N PRO A 256 9.25 15.70 -8.20
CA PRO A 256 9.87 15.52 -6.89
C PRO A 256 11.40 15.57 -6.95
N GLU A 257 11.99 15.15 -8.08
CA GLU A 257 13.43 15.20 -8.32
C GLU A 257 13.96 16.63 -8.54
N ASP A 258 13.07 17.59 -8.84
CA ASP A 258 13.40 19.02 -9.06
C ASP A 258 13.08 19.89 -7.84
N LEU A 259 12.62 19.32 -6.72
CA LEU A 259 12.29 20.10 -5.53
C LEU A 259 13.53 20.81 -4.97
N ASP A 260 13.48 22.13 -4.94
CA ASP A 260 14.52 23.02 -4.39
C ASP A 260 14.07 23.76 -3.11
N MET A 261 12.81 23.54 -2.69
CA MET A 261 12.23 24.15 -1.50
C MET A 261 12.67 23.45 -0.21
N GLN A 262 12.66 24.20 0.90
CA GLN A 262 12.83 23.61 2.24
C GLN A 262 11.64 22.70 2.58
N ARG A 263 11.94 21.53 3.12
CA ARG A 263 10.97 20.51 3.53
C ARG A 263 11.09 20.26 5.03
N PRO A 264 10.43 21.07 5.88
CA PRO A 264 10.54 20.94 7.33
C PRO A 264 9.96 19.62 7.86
N SER A 265 10.54 19.13 8.93
CA SER A 265 10.11 17.91 9.63
C SER A 265 9.27 18.25 10.86
N PHE A 266 8.07 17.70 10.96
CA PHE A 266 7.15 17.94 12.08
C PHE A 266 6.92 16.65 12.87
N LYS A 267 6.79 16.80 14.19
CA LYS A 267 6.65 15.68 15.13
C LYS A 267 5.56 15.92 16.16
N VAL A 268 5.12 14.83 16.75
CA VAL A 268 4.38 14.79 18.01
C VAL A 268 5.26 14.19 19.09
N ASP A 269 5.08 14.64 20.32
CA ASP A 269 5.79 14.17 21.49
C ASP A 269 4.94 14.27 22.76
N SER A 270 5.50 13.90 23.92
CA SER A 270 4.79 13.97 25.21
C SER A 270 4.24 15.36 25.59
N SER A 271 4.80 16.45 25.05
CA SER A 271 4.34 17.82 25.29
C SER A 271 3.34 18.31 24.24
N LYS A 272 3.44 17.77 23.03
CA LYS A 272 2.56 18.02 21.88
C LYS A 272 2.05 16.68 21.35
N PRO A 273 1.06 16.07 22.02
CA PRO A 273 0.62 14.71 21.71
C PRO A 273 -0.08 14.58 20.37
N GLY A 274 -0.16 13.35 19.87
CA GLY A 274 -0.95 12.99 18.70
C GLY A 274 -1.37 11.54 18.77
N SER A 275 -2.44 11.28 19.51
CA SER A 275 -2.90 9.92 19.80
C SER A 275 -3.30 9.17 18.54
N GLU A 276 -4.06 9.80 17.65
CA GLU A 276 -4.55 9.19 16.41
C GLU A 276 -3.41 8.74 15.51
N VAL A 277 -2.44 9.61 15.23
CA VAL A 277 -1.34 9.29 14.32
C VAL A 277 -0.34 8.31 14.94
N ALA A 278 -0.09 8.39 16.25
CA ALA A 278 0.76 7.44 16.94
C ALA A 278 0.09 6.05 17.04
N ALA A 279 -1.21 6.00 17.33
CA ALA A 279 -1.96 4.75 17.38
C ALA A 279 -2.13 4.13 15.98
N GLU A 280 -2.36 4.92 14.92
CA GLU A 280 -2.41 4.38 13.55
C GLU A 280 -1.04 3.83 13.11
N ALA A 281 0.06 4.51 13.46
CA ALA A 281 1.40 3.99 13.23
C ALA A 281 1.65 2.68 14.01
N ALA A 282 1.19 2.61 15.27
CA ALA A 282 1.24 1.38 16.06
C ALA A 282 0.45 0.24 15.40
N ALA A 283 -0.77 0.52 14.92
CA ALA A 283 -1.61 -0.43 14.20
C ALA A 283 -0.94 -0.94 12.92
N ALA A 284 -0.35 -0.04 12.13
CA ALA A 284 0.36 -0.38 10.90
C ALA A 284 1.56 -1.31 11.17
N LEU A 285 2.39 -1.00 12.17
CA LEU A 285 3.56 -1.79 12.54
C LEU A 285 3.14 -3.15 13.16
N ALA A 286 2.12 -3.17 14.02
CA ALA A 286 1.58 -4.39 14.60
C ALA A 286 1.00 -5.33 13.52
N ALA A 287 0.19 -4.80 12.60
CA ALA A 287 -0.36 -5.56 11.49
C ALA A 287 0.75 -6.10 10.56
N ALA A 288 1.72 -5.26 10.21
CA ALA A 288 2.86 -5.66 9.37
C ALA A 288 3.72 -6.73 10.03
N SER A 289 3.90 -6.69 11.36
CA SER A 289 4.68 -7.70 12.08
C SER A 289 4.15 -9.13 11.83
N ILE A 290 2.83 -9.30 11.68
CA ILE A 290 2.22 -10.61 11.40
C ILE A 290 2.67 -11.12 10.01
N VAL A 291 2.73 -10.23 9.01
CA VAL A 291 3.20 -10.55 7.66
C VAL A 291 4.66 -11.02 7.65
N PHE A 292 5.50 -10.42 8.50
CA PHE A 292 6.94 -10.72 8.55
C PHE A 292 7.31 -11.85 9.52
N ARG A 293 6.40 -12.30 10.40
CA ARG A 293 6.70 -13.26 11.48
C ARG A 293 7.50 -14.48 11.02
N GLU A 294 7.09 -15.11 9.92
CA GLU A 294 7.73 -16.32 9.38
C GLU A 294 8.78 -16.03 8.29
N ARG A 295 8.87 -14.78 7.82
CA ARG A 295 9.73 -14.38 6.69
C ARG A 295 10.99 -13.65 7.12
N ASP A 296 10.88 -12.85 8.16
CA ASP A 296 11.96 -12.07 8.77
C ASP A 296 11.62 -11.82 10.24
N ASN A 297 11.96 -12.80 11.08
CA ASN A 297 11.63 -12.76 12.50
C ASN A 297 12.32 -11.60 13.24
N ALA A 298 13.52 -11.20 12.82
CA ALA A 298 14.20 -10.05 13.39
C ALA A 298 13.46 -8.74 13.07
N TYR A 299 12.98 -8.58 11.84
CA TYR A 299 12.16 -7.43 11.48
C TYR A 299 10.80 -7.45 12.19
N HIS A 300 10.16 -8.63 12.34
CA HIS A 300 8.96 -8.80 13.15
C HIS A 300 9.13 -8.25 14.58
N ASP A 301 10.21 -8.62 15.28
CA ASP A 301 10.47 -8.18 16.65
C ASP A 301 10.64 -6.65 16.73
N VAL A 302 11.35 -6.05 15.77
CA VAL A 302 11.51 -4.59 15.68
C VAL A 302 10.16 -3.89 15.47
N LEU A 303 9.30 -4.44 14.61
CA LEU A 303 7.97 -3.89 14.35
C LEU A 303 7.08 -3.95 15.61
N ILE A 304 7.05 -5.09 16.31
CA ILE A 304 6.29 -5.23 17.57
C ILE A 304 6.81 -4.26 18.63
N PHE A 305 8.12 -4.16 18.79
CA PHE A 305 8.73 -3.24 19.77
C PHE A 305 8.27 -1.79 19.55
N HIS A 306 8.39 -1.28 18.31
CA HIS A 306 7.94 0.07 17.98
C HIS A 306 6.42 0.22 18.10
N ALA A 307 5.64 -0.79 17.69
CA ALA A 307 4.18 -0.75 17.78
C ALA A 307 3.69 -0.64 19.24
N THR A 308 4.26 -1.43 20.14
CA THR A 308 3.93 -1.38 21.57
C THR A 308 4.31 -0.03 22.18
N GLN A 309 5.49 0.51 21.88
CA GLN A 309 5.90 1.84 22.35
C GLN A 309 4.97 2.95 21.85
N LEU A 310 4.66 2.97 20.56
CA LEU A 310 3.78 3.98 19.96
C LEU A 310 2.36 3.92 20.52
N PHE A 311 1.83 2.72 20.77
CA PHE A 311 0.53 2.58 21.43
C PHE A 311 0.55 3.12 22.86
N HIS A 312 1.59 2.81 23.64
CA HIS A 312 1.75 3.38 24.99
C HIS A 312 1.87 4.90 24.96
N PHE A 313 2.65 5.45 24.02
CA PHE A 313 2.77 6.89 23.81
C PHE A 313 1.40 7.52 23.49
N ALA A 314 0.68 6.95 22.53
CA ALA A 314 -0.65 7.42 22.09
C ALA A 314 -1.68 7.42 23.21
N ASP A 315 -1.72 6.36 24.03
CA ASP A 315 -2.68 6.22 25.12
C ASP A 315 -2.33 7.06 26.35
N LYS A 316 -1.03 7.17 26.68
CA LYS A 316 -0.56 7.89 27.86
C LYS A 316 -0.63 9.40 27.69
N TYR A 317 -0.33 9.91 26.50
CA TYR A 317 -0.34 11.34 26.19
C TYR A 317 -1.45 11.63 25.20
N ARG A 318 -2.67 11.83 25.71
CA ARG A 318 -3.84 11.98 24.85
C ARG A 318 -4.03 13.39 24.32
N GLY A 319 -4.19 13.50 23.01
CA GLY A 319 -4.52 14.76 22.34
C GLY A 319 -4.44 14.64 20.83
N SER A 320 -5.10 15.56 20.11
CA SER A 320 -5.11 15.53 18.66
C SER A 320 -3.78 15.95 18.08
N TYR A 321 -3.26 15.17 17.13
CA TYR A 321 -2.04 15.48 16.39
C TYR A 321 -2.19 16.77 15.57
N SER A 322 -3.42 17.05 15.11
CA SER A 322 -3.70 18.23 14.29
C SER A 322 -3.68 19.53 15.10
N ASP A 323 -3.82 19.46 16.42
CA ASP A 323 -3.56 20.59 17.34
C ASP A 323 -2.05 20.79 17.58
N SER A 324 -1.30 19.69 17.64
CA SER A 324 0.16 19.66 17.86
C SER A 324 0.97 20.06 16.62
N VAL A 325 0.50 19.66 15.44
CA VAL A 325 1.05 19.96 14.11
C VAL A 325 -0.01 20.66 13.26
N PRO A 326 -0.27 21.96 13.47
CA PRO A 326 -1.27 22.71 12.71
C PRO A 326 -1.03 22.71 11.19
N ALA A 327 0.22 22.50 10.75
CA ALA A 327 0.58 22.36 9.34
C ALA A 327 -0.12 21.18 8.65
N ALA A 328 -0.54 20.16 9.40
CA ALA A 328 -1.29 19.01 8.89
C ALA A 328 -2.81 19.27 8.89
N ALA A 329 -3.30 20.17 9.75
CA ALA A 329 -4.73 20.37 10.00
C ALA A 329 -5.49 20.98 8.80
N ALA A 330 -4.80 21.63 7.87
CA ALA A 330 -5.40 22.12 6.62
C ALA A 330 -5.68 20.98 5.61
N PHE A 331 -5.04 19.82 5.78
CA PHE A 331 -5.06 18.71 4.83
C PHE A 331 -5.71 17.47 5.46
N TYR A 332 -5.14 16.97 6.56
CA TYR A 332 -5.54 15.75 7.27
C TYR A 332 -5.87 16.04 8.73
N LYS A 333 -6.86 16.91 8.97
CA LYS A 333 -7.38 17.13 10.33
C LYS A 333 -8.04 15.86 10.88
N SER A 334 -7.82 15.56 12.16
CA SER A 334 -8.60 14.53 12.85
C SER A 334 -10.02 15.04 13.11
N TYR A 335 -11.02 14.42 12.49
CA TYR A 335 -12.44 14.76 12.67
C TYR A 335 -13.17 13.73 13.55
N SER A 336 -12.79 12.45 13.47
CA SER A 336 -13.31 11.35 14.29
C SER A 336 -12.83 11.39 15.74
N GLY A 337 -11.69 12.02 16.00
CA GLY A 337 -10.97 11.97 17.26
C GLY A 337 -9.79 10.98 17.18
N TYR A 338 -9.43 10.38 18.31
CA TYR A 338 -8.34 9.39 18.41
C TYR A 338 -8.79 8.04 18.97
N GLY A 339 -10.04 7.95 19.41
CA GLY A 339 -10.52 6.79 20.15
C GLY A 339 -10.62 5.56 19.27
N ASP A 340 -10.92 5.75 18.00
CA ASP A 340 -11.01 4.67 17.03
C ASP A 340 -9.64 4.14 16.61
N GLU A 341 -8.60 4.98 16.53
CA GLU A 341 -7.22 4.51 16.31
C GLU A 341 -6.68 3.78 17.54
N LEU A 342 -7.02 4.21 18.77
CA LEU A 342 -6.64 3.48 19.99
C LEU A 342 -7.26 2.07 20.00
N LEU A 343 -8.55 1.95 19.64
CA LEU A 343 -9.20 0.64 19.49
C LEU A 343 -8.58 -0.19 18.38
N TRP A 344 -8.28 0.42 17.25
CA TRP A 344 -7.67 -0.22 16.09
C TRP A 344 -6.27 -0.77 16.40
N ALA A 345 -5.43 0.05 17.04
CA ALA A 345 -4.10 -0.33 17.48
C ALA A 345 -4.14 -1.45 18.52
N ALA A 346 -5.01 -1.35 19.54
CA ALA A 346 -5.18 -2.40 20.53
C ALA A 346 -5.62 -3.73 19.88
N ALA A 347 -6.56 -3.69 18.93
CA ALA A 347 -7.02 -4.87 18.23
C ALA A 347 -5.89 -5.54 17.40
N TRP A 348 -5.06 -4.75 16.72
CA TRP A 348 -3.90 -5.30 15.99
C TRP A 348 -2.80 -5.81 16.90
N LEU A 349 -2.48 -5.09 17.97
CA LEU A 349 -1.49 -5.52 18.95
C LEU A 349 -1.91 -6.82 19.63
N HIS A 350 -3.19 -6.97 20.00
CA HIS A 350 -3.73 -8.25 20.46
C HIS A 350 -3.52 -9.33 19.41
N ARG A 351 -3.88 -9.07 18.15
CA ARG A 351 -3.75 -10.08 17.08
C ARG A 351 -2.28 -10.45 16.82
N ALA A 352 -1.36 -9.51 16.99
CA ALA A 352 0.05 -9.69 16.71
C ALA A 352 0.85 -10.32 17.87
N THR A 353 0.38 -10.19 19.11
CA THR A 353 1.10 -10.64 20.33
C THR A 353 0.36 -11.70 21.14
N SER A 354 -0.95 -11.82 20.94
CA SER A 354 -1.87 -12.58 21.81
C SER A 354 -1.89 -12.09 23.27
N ASP A 355 -1.40 -10.88 23.54
CA ASP A 355 -1.39 -10.32 24.89
C ASP A 355 -2.83 -9.89 25.29
N PRO A 356 -3.40 -10.48 26.36
CA PRO A 356 -4.77 -10.22 26.78
C PRO A 356 -4.97 -8.79 27.32
N THR A 357 -3.91 -8.05 27.64
CA THR A 357 -4.01 -6.66 28.09
C THR A 357 -4.68 -5.76 27.05
N TYR A 358 -4.48 -6.03 25.76
CA TYR A 358 -5.12 -5.28 24.69
C TYR A 358 -6.61 -5.59 24.54
N ILE A 359 -7.07 -6.82 24.82
CA ILE A 359 -8.50 -7.11 24.97
C ILE A 359 -9.05 -6.34 26.18
N ALA A 360 -8.36 -6.41 27.32
CA ALA A 360 -8.76 -5.70 28.53
C ALA A 360 -8.80 -4.18 28.31
N TYR A 361 -7.95 -3.63 27.45
CA TYR A 361 -8.02 -2.23 27.03
C TYR A 361 -9.34 -1.93 26.31
N MET A 362 -9.71 -2.75 25.33
CA MET A 362 -10.93 -2.58 24.53
C MET A 362 -12.23 -2.83 25.31
N THR A 363 -12.20 -3.66 26.37
CA THR A 363 -13.42 -4.10 27.08
C THR A 363 -13.49 -3.69 28.55
N GLY A 364 -12.39 -3.22 29.13
CA GLY A 364 -12.25 -2.92 30.56
C GLY A 364 -12.63 -1.47 30.91
N PRO A 365 -12.02 -0.86 31.93
CA PRO A 365 -12.36 0.50 32.38
C PRO A 365 -12.26 1.54 31.26
N ASN A 366 -11.28 1.40 30.35
CA ASN A 366 -11.09 2.28 29.21
C ASN A 366 -12.27 2.21 28.23
N SER A 367 -13.02 1.11 28.17
CA SER A 367 -14.24 1.05 27.36
C SER A 367 -15.35 2.01 27.85
N ASN A 368 -15.28 2.53 29.08
CA ASN A 368 -16.20 3.57 29.53
C ASN A 368 -15.75 4.98 29.12
N ASP A 369 -14.59 5.10 28.48
CA ASP A 369 -14.07 6.35 27.96
C ASP A 369 -14.86 6.77 26.72
N GLY A 370 -15.58 7.89 26.84
CA GLY A 370 -16.40 8.45 25.76
C GLY A 370 -15.69 8.57 24.41
N PRO A 371 -14.45 9.08 24.36
CA PRO A 371 -13.59 9.10 23.17
C PRO A 371 -13.50 7.77 22.40
N LEU A 372 -13.37 6.61 23.07
CA LEU A 372 -13.24 5.33 22.36
C LEU A 372 -14.49 5.01 21.51
N ASN A 373 -15.67 5.40 21.98
CA ASN A 373 -16.96 5.21 21.29
C ASN A 373 -17.14 3.80 20.66
N TRP A 374 -16.65 2.78 21.37
CA TRP A 374 -16.52 1.43 20.84
C TRP A 374 -17.84 0.73 20.49
N LYS A 375 -18.95 1.14 21.13
CA LYS A 375 -20.32 0.66 20.84
C LYS A 375 -20.98 1.37 19.66
N GLY A 376 -20.42 2.48 19.20
CA GLY A 376 -21.00 3.29 18.14
C GLY A 376 -20.94 2.56 16.79
N THR A 377 -22.06 2.54 16.07
CA THR A 377 -22.08 2.08 14.68
C THR A 377 -21.41 3.14 13.80
N ALA A 378 -20.28 2.80 13.20
CA ALA A 378 -19.61 3.66 12.22
C ALA A 378 -20.47 3.78 10.95
N THR A 379 -20.29 4.84 10.19
CA THR A 379 -20.92 5.04 8.87
C THR A 379 -19.94 4.91 7.72
N GLU A 380 -18.64 4.91 8.02
CA GLU A 380 -17.56 4.86 7.07
C GLU A 380 -16.32 4.16 7.63
N ILE A 381 -15.35 3.95 6.75
CA ILE A 381 -13.98 3.59 7.09
C ILE A 381 -13.06 4.44 6.22
N SER A 382 -12.13 5.17 6.83
CA SER A 382 -11.28 6.13 6.15
C SER A 382 -9.94 6.28 6.86
N TRP A 383 -9.04 7.09 6.29
CA TRP A 383 -7.82 7.51 6.99
C TRP A 383 -8.10 8.25 8.30
N ASP A 384 -9.34 8.66 8.56
CA ASP A 384 -9.80 9.35 9.77
C ASP A 384 -10.57 8.40 10.71
N ASP A 385 -11.53 7.62 10.22
CA ASP A 385 -12.36 6.73 11.07
C ASP A 385 -12.10 5.23 10.83
N LYS A 386 -11.64 4.50 11.85
CA LYS A 386 -11.28 3.07 11.79
C LYS A 386 -12.23 2.19 12.60
N ARG A 387 -13.30 2.74 13.16
CA ARG A 387 -14.17 2.04 14.14
C ARG A 387 -14.70 0.71 13.61
N ALA A 388 -15.26 0.70 12.41
CA ALA A 388 -15.80 -0.54 11.84
C ALA A 388 -14.71 -1.59 11.55
N ALA A 389 -13.49 -1.17 11.18
CA ALA A 389 -12.36 -2.08 11.00
C ALA A 389 -11.87 -2.66 12.34
N ALA A 390 -11.78 -1.84 13.40
CA ALA A 390 -11.47 -2.32 14.75
C ALA A 390 -12.57 -3.27 15.28
N GLN A 391 -13.84 -2.94 15.04
CA GLN A 391 -14.98 -3.79 15.40
C GLN A 391 -14.96 -5.13 14.65
N LEU A 392 -14.48 -5.17 13.41
CA LEU A 392 -14.25 -6.42 12.67
C LEU A 392 -13.26 -7.34 13.39
N LEU A 393 -12.11 -6.80 13.81
CA LEU A 393 -11.10 -7.58 14.55
C LEU A 393 -11.61 -8.06 15.90
N ALA A 394 -12.36 -7.23 16.64
CA ALA A 394 -12.99 -7.62 17.90
C ALA A 394 -14.09 -8.67 17.71
N ALA A 395 -14.95 -8.50 16.70
CA ALA A 395 -16.02 -9.44 16.37
C ALA A 395 -15.49 -10.82 15.97
N ARG A 396 -14.34 -10.85 15.26
CA ARG A 396 -13.63 -12.08 14.92
C ARG A 396 -13.36 -12.96 16.14
N LEU A 397 -12.96 -12.36 17.26
CA LEU A 397 -12.63 -13.11 18.48
C LEU A 397 -13.83 -13.89 19.01
N VAL A 398 -15.02 -13.28 18.98
CA VAL A 398 -16.26 -13.93 19.44
C VAL A 398 -16.76 -14.94 18.41
N LEU A 399 -16.78 -14.57 17.13
CA LEU A 399 -17.30 -15.43 16.05
C LEU A 399 -16.49 -16.72 15.89
N LEU A 400 -15.18 -16.66 16.06
CA LEU A 400 -14.30 -17.82 15.96
C LEU A 400 -14.08 -18.53 17.31
N GLY A 401 -14.84 -18.19 18.35
CA GLY A 401 -14.78 -18.86 19.66
C GLY A 401 -13.49 -18.63 20.45
N GLN A 402 -12.68 -17.62 20.09
CA GLN A 402 -11.45 -17.25 20.80
C GLN A 402 -11.75 -16.48 22.09
N GLN A 403 -12.93 -15.85 22.16
CA GLN A 403 -13.46 -15.20 23.35
C GLN A 403 -14.92 -15.60 23.55
N PRO A 404 -15.40 -15.69 24.80
CA PRO A 404 -16.78 -16.12 25.07
C PRO A 404 -17.79 -15.09 24.59
N SER A 405 -18.94 -15.59 24.10
CA SER A 405 -20.13 -14.78 23.85
C SER A 405 -20.77 -14.31 25.17
N GLY A 406 -21.63 -13.29 25.08
CA GLY A 406 -22.22 -12.61 26.23
C GLY A 406 -21.29 -11.59 26.90
N THR A 407 -20.22 -11.17 26.23
CA THR A 407 -19.23 -10.22 26.75
C THR A 407 -19.37 -8.85 26.10
N ALA A 408 -18.52 -7.90 26.52
CA ALA A 408 -18.41 -6.61 25.85
C ALA A 408 -18.15 -6.77 24.34
N LEU A 409 -17.39 -7.78 23.90
CA LEU A 409 -17.07 -8.00 22.49
C LEU A 409 -18.30 -8.22 21.58
N ASP A 410 -19.42 -8.70 22.12
CA ASP A 410 -20.68 -8.81 21.36
C ASP A 410 -21.24 -7.46 20.89
N HIS A 411 -20.96 -6.38 21.63
CA HIS A 411 -21.36 -5.04 21.19
C HIS A 411 -20.53 -4.57 19.98
N TYR A 412 -19.25 -4.95 19.88
CA TYR A 412 -18.44 -4.68 18.69
C TYR A 412 -19.03 -5.40 17.48
N LYS A 413 -19.37 -6.69 17.63
CA LYS A 413 -20.06 -7.44 16.58
C LYS A 413 -21.38 -6.78 16.18
N LYS A 414 -22.21 -6.37 17.16
CA LYS A 414 -23.48 -5.68 16.88
C LYS A 414 -23.29 -4.37 16.13
N ALA A 415 -22.28 -3.58 16.49
CA ALA A 415 -21.96 -2.34 15.81
C ALA A 415 -21.50 -2.60 14.36
N LEU A 416 -20.65 -3.60 14.16
CA LEU A 416 -20.22 -4.07 12.84
C LEU A 416 -21.37 -4.60 11.98
N ASP A 417 -22.28 -5.40 12.56
CA ASP A 417 -23.51 -5.84 11.89
C ASP A 417 -24.29 -4.61 11.39
N GLY A 418 -24.44 -3.58 12.23
CA GLY A 418 -25.09 -2.32 11.86
C GLY A 418 -24.39 -1.61 10.70
N PHE A 419 -23.05 -1.54 10.72
CA PHE A 419 -22.26 -0.99 9.63
C PHE A 419 -22.51 -1.76 8.34
N VAL A 420 -22.31 -3.07 8.31
CA VAL A 420 -22.47 -3.90 7.10
C VAL A 420 -23.92 -3.86 6.61
N CYS A 421 -24.90 -3.94 7.52
CA CYS A 421 -26.31 -3.81 7.18
C CYS A 421 -26.60 -2.51 6.45
N SER A 422 -26.04 -1.37 6.88
CA SER A 422 -26.30 -0.09 6.22
C SER A 422 -25.90 -0.08 4.73
N TYR A 423 -24.81 -0.75 4.38
CA TYR A 423 -24.32 -0.86 3.01
C TYR A 423 -25.14 -1.86 2.17
N VAL A 424 -25.48 -3.03 2.72
CA VAL A 424 -26.16 -4.10 1.95
C VAL A 424 -27.68 -3.94 1.87
N THR A 425 -28.30 -3.21 2.81
CA THR A 425 -29.72 -2.82 2.70
C THR A 425 -29.90 -1.55 1.87
N GLY A 426 -28.82 -0.82 1.59
CA GLY A 426 -28.85 0.43 0.81
C GLY A 426 -29.27 1.66 1.61
N ASN A 427 -29.11 1.64 2.94
CA ASN A 427 -29.30 2.82 3.80
C ASN A 427 -28.13 3.82 3.67
N THR A 428 -26.94 3.34 3.31
CA THR A 428 -25.80 4.20 2.97
C THR A 428 -26.11 5.00 1.70
N PRO A 429 -25.85 6.32 1.68
CA PRO A 429 -26.01 7.13 0.47
C PRO A 429 -25.23 6.53 -0.70
N LYS A 430 -25.84 6.53 -1.88
CA LYS A 430 -25.27 5.92 -3.08
C LYS A 430 -25.67 6.70 -4.34
N THR A 431 -24.85 6.58 -5.37
CA THR A 431 -25.16 7.08 -6.71
C THR A 431 -26.30 6.28 -7.34
N ALA A 432 -26.83 6.74 -8.47
CA ALA A 432 -27.90 6.05 -9.19
C ALA A 432 -27.47 4.65 -9.68
N ALA A 433 -26.18 4.48 -10.03
CA ALA A 433 -25.61 3.19 -10.40
C ALA A 433 -25.26 2.29 -9.20
N GLY A 434 -25.42 2.79 -7.97
CA GLY A 434 -25.31 2.01 -6.74
C GLY A 434 -23.91 1.96 -6.12
N LEU A 435 -23.04 2.91 -6.46
CA LEU A 435 -21.78 3.15 -5.77
C LEU A 435 -22.04 3.88 -4.44
N PRO A 436 -21.57 3.38 -3.28
CA PRO A 436 -21.59 4.16 -2.03
C PRO A 436 -20.92 5.52 -2.23
N TRP A 437 -21.58 6.59 -1.81
CA TRP A 437 -21.11 7.96 -2.01
C TRP A 437 -21.26 8.74 -0.71
N ILE A 438 -20.16 8.85 0.04
CA ILE A 438 -20.17 9.47 1.36
C ILE A 438 -19.94 10.99 1.26
N ARG A 439 -18.93 11.41 0.50
CA ARG A 439 -18.57 12.82 0.28
C ARG A 439 -17.74 13.02 -0.99
N GLU A 440 -17.62 14.28 -1.42
CA GLU A 440 -17.09 14.67 -2.74
C GLU A 440 -15.57 14.49 -2.91
N TRP A 441 -14.81 14.37 -1.82
CA TRP A 441 -13.35 14.27 -1.85
C TRP A 441 -12.92 12.81 -1.77
N SER A 442 -12.30 12.30 -2.85
CA SER A 442 -11.89 10.90 -2.97
C SER A 442 -12.99 9.89 -2.61
N PRO A 443 -14.19 9.95 -3.23
CA PRO A 443 -15.31 9.07 -2.89
C PRO A 443 -14.96 7.57 -2.94
N LEU A 444 -14.04 7.16 -3.82
CA LEU A 444 -13.60 5.76 -3.92
C LEU A 444 -12.80 5.25 -2.70
N GLN A 445 -12.29 6.13 -1.82
CA GLN A 445 -11.75 5.67 -0.53
C GLN A 445 -12.80 4.86 0.23
N TYR A 446 -13.99 5.44 0.43
CA TYR A 446 -15.04 4.81 1.23
C TYR A 446 -15.56 3.52 0.60
N VAL A 447 -15.49 3.44 -0.73
CA VAL A 447 -15.90 2.26 -1.50
C VAL A 447 -14.88 1.13 -1.31
N THR A 448 -13.59 1.42 -1.47
CA THR A 448 -12.53 0.40 -1.36
C THR A 448 -12.41 -0.15 0.07
N THR A 449 -12.48 0.71 1.08
CA THR A 449 -12.42 0.30 2.50
C THR A 449 -13.64 -0.51 2.92
N SER A 450 -14.86 -0.04 2.61
CA SER A 450 -16.09 -0.75 2.98
C SER A 450 -16.23 -2.09 2.26
N ALA A 451 -15.93 -2.15 0.95
CA ALA A 451 -15.97 -3.40 0.20
C ALA A 451 -14.94 -4.42 0.73
N PHE A 452 -13.74 -3.97 1.12
CA PHE A 452 -12.75 -4.84 1.77
C PHE A 452 -13.28 -5.39 3.10
N VAL A 453 -13.78 -4.53 3.99
CA VAL A 453 -14.27 -4.96 5.32
C VAL A 453 -15.49 -5.87 5.22
N ILE A 454 -16.39 -5.64 4.27
CA ILE A 454 -17.54 -6.53 4.02
C ILE A 454 -17.07 -7.91 3.52
N ALA A 455 -16.07 -7.96 2.63
CA ALA A 455 -15.48 -9.22 2.17
C ALA A 455 -14.77 -9.97 3.30
N ALA A 456 -14.00 -9.28 4.15
CA ALA A 456 -13.34 -9.88 5.31
C ALA A 456 -14.36 -10.37 6.35
N TYR A 457 -15.42 -9.61 6.60
CA TYR A 457 -16.49 -10.02 7.51
C TYR A 457 -17.23 -11.25 7.00
N ASN A 458 -17.52 -11.28 5.70
CA ASN A 458 -18.08 -12.44 5.03
C ASN A 458 -17.26 -13.71 5.29
N ASP A 459 -15.93 -13.64 5.18
CA ASP A 459 -15.07 -14.80 5.37
C ASP A 459 -15.05 -15.27 6.82
N ILE A 460 -15.09 -14.34 7.79
CA ILE A 460 -15.20 -14.67 9.21
C ILE A 460 -16.55 -15.33 9.51
N LEU A 461 -17.66 -14.83 8.93
CA LEU A 461 -18.97 -15.44 9.07
C LEU A 461 -19.01 -16.86 8.49
N GLN A 462 -18.40 -17.07 7.31
CA GLN A 462 -18.27 -18.41 6.72
C GLN A 462 -17.51 -19.37 7.65
N GLN A 463 -16.35 -18.94 8.15
CA GLN A 463 -15.53 -19.75 9.07
C GLN A 463 -16.28 -20.10 10.35
N ALA A 464 -17.08 -19.17 10.87
CA ALA A 464 -17.90 -19.36 12.06
C ALA A 464 -19.21 -20.13 11.81
N ASN A 465 -19.52 -20.49 10.55
CA ASN A 465 -20.84 -20.99 10.14
C ASN A 465 -21.99 -20.11 10.64
N ALA A 466 -21.77 -18.78 10.60
CA ALA A 466 -22.69 -17.76 11.06
C ALA A 466 -23.31 -17.00 9.86
N SER A 467 -24.37 -16.25 10.12
CA SER A 467 -25.03 -15.41 9.13
C SER A 467 -25.28 -14.01 9.66
N LEU A 468 -25.42 -13.04 8.74
CA LEU A 468 -25.82 -11.68 9.06
C LEU A 468 -27.34 -11.54 8.87
N THR A 469 -28.03 -10.94 9.83
CA THR A 469 -29.45 -10.60 9.69
C THR A 469 -29.62 -9.09 9.75
N CYS A 470 -30.20 -8.50 8.70
CA CYS A 470 -30.51 -7.08 8.61
C CYS A 470 -32.02 -6.91 8.44
N SER A 471 -32.67 -6.20 9.36
CA SER A 471 -34.12 -5.90 9.31
C SER A 471 -35.01 -7.14 9.04
N GLY A 472 -34.65 -8.29 9.62
CA GLY A 472 -35.37 -9.56 9.47
C GLY A 472 -35.02 -10.37 8.21
N SER A 473 -34.19 -9.86 7.31
CA SER A 473 -33.65 -10.61 6.16
C SER A 473 -32.26 -11.14 6.46
N THR A 474 -32.03 -12.41 6.13
CA THR A 474 -30.70 -13.05 6.28
C THR A 474 -29.89 -12.84 5.02
N TYR A 475 -28.68 -12.32 5.18
CA TYR A 475 -27.71 -12.10 4.11
C TYR A 475 -26.72 -13.26 4.11
N THR A 476 -26.74 -14.04 3.03
CA THR A 476 -25.84 -15.16 2.83
C THR A 476 -24.45 -14.68 2.44
N SER A 477 -23.48 -15.58 2.54
CA SER A 477 -22.12 -15.28 2.14
C SER A 477 -22.01 -14.83 0.68
N ASP A 478 -22.69 -15.52 -0.24
CA ASP A 478 -22.72 -15.14 -1.65
C ASP A 478 -23.24 -13.71 -1.85
N THR A 479 -24.21 -13.27 -1.03
CA THR A 479 -24.78 -11.93 -1.12
C THR A 479 -23.76 -10.85 -0.70
N LEU A 480 -23.03 -11.09 0.40
CA LEU A 480 -22.03 -10.14 0.91
C LEU A 480 -20.81 -10.06 -0.02
N LEU A 481 -20.36 -11.21 -0.53
CA LEU A 481 -19.24 -11.23 -1.47
C LEU A 481 -19.63 -10.62 -2.82
N ALA A 482 -20.85 -10.87 -3.32
CA ALA A 482 -21.37 -10.24 -4.53
C ALA A 482 -21.49 -8.71 -4.39
N TYR A 483 -21.86 -8.22 -3.20
CA TYR A 483 -21.84 -6.77 -2.93
C TYR A 483 -20.43 -6.20 -3.11
N SER A 484 -19.45 -6.81 -2.44
CA SER A 484 -18.05 -6.36 -2.48
C SER A 484 -17.48 -6.43 -3.90
N LYS A 485 -17.81 -7.50 -4.64
CA LYS A 485 -17.46 -7.68 -6.04
C LYS A 485 -18.07 -6.59 -6.92
N LYS A 486 -19.35 -6.24 -6.72
CA LYS A 486 -20.01 -5.18 -7.49
C LYS A 486 -19.28 -3.84 -7.34
N GLN A 487 -18.80 -3.52 -6.15
CA GLN A 487 -18.03 -2.29 -5.91
C GLN A 487 -16.67 -2.32 -6.62
N ALA A 488 -15.95 -3.43 -6.54
CA ALA A 488 -14.70 -3.59 -7.29
C ALA A 488 -14.94 -3.51 -8.80
N ASP A 489 -15.94 -4.21 -9.33
CA ASP A 489 -16.29 -4.16 -10.75
C ASP A 489 -16.63 -2.73 -11.20
N TYR A 490 -17.35 -1.95 -10.37
CA TYR A 490 -17.64 -0.54 -10.66
C TYR A 490 -16.35 0.27 -10.84
N ILE A 491 -15.37 0.12 -9.92
CA ILE A 491 -14.06 0.78 -10.01
C ILE A 491 -13.32 0.36 -11.29
N LEU A 492 -13.44 -0.91 -11.68
CA LEU A 492 -12.77 -1.50 -12.84
C LEU A 492 -13.57 -1.38 -14.16
N GLY A 493 -14.60 -0.53 -14.19
CA GLY A 493 -15.28 -0.12 -15.41
C GLY A 493 -16.73 -0.60 -15.59
N ALA A 494 -17.29 -1.36 -14.66
CA ALA A 494 -18.72 -1.72 -14.65
C ALA A 494 -19.57 -0.57 -14.08
N ASN A 495 -19.45 0.61 -14.69
CA ASN A 495 -20.14 1.84 -14.31
C ASN A 495 -20.78 2.51 -15.54
N PRO A 496 -21.64 3.53 -15.36
CA PRO A 496 -22.35 4.16 -16.49
C PRO A 496 -21.44 4.75 -17.57
N ARG A 497 -20.19 5.08 -17.24
CA ARG A 497 -19.20 5.62 -18.19
C ARG A 497 -18.41 4.54 -18.91
N ARG A 498 -18.56 3.27 -18.53
CA ARG A 498 -17.77 2.13 -19.04
C ARG A 498 -16.26 2.41 -18.98
N MET A 499 -15.83 3.06 -17.90
CA MET A 499 -14.48 3.59 -17.75
C MET A 499 -13.88 3.06 -16.45
N SER A 500 -12.68 2.47 -16.51
CA SER A 500 -11.94 2.10 -15.31
C SER A 500 -11.49 3.36 -14.57
N TYR A 501 -11.74 3.44 -13.26
CA TYR A 501 -11.13 4.45 -12.39
C TYR A 501 -9.74 4.06 -11.89
N MET A 502 -9.27 2.85 -12.26
CA MET A 502 -7.86 2.47 -12.15
C MET A 502 -7.13 2.84 -13.44
N VAL A 503 -6.11 3.68 -13.31
CA VAL A 503 -5.31 4.22 -14.41
C VAL A 503 -4.54 3.10 -15.11
N GLY A 504 -4.60 3.08 -16.44
CA GLY A 504 -3.93 2.11 -17.30
C GLY A 504 -4.66 0.78 -17.49
N LEU A 505 -5.76 0.53 -16.78
CA LEU A 505 -6.56 -0.69 -16.91
C LEU A 505 -7.76 -0.46 -17.84
N GLY A 506 -7.96 -1.35 -18.82
CA GLY A 506 -9.03 -1.24 -19.81
C GLY A 506 -8.73 -0.23 -20.94
N GLU A 507 -9.67 -0.06 -21.87
CA GLU A 507 -9.53 0.89 -22.99
C GLU A 507 -9.83 2.34 -22.61
N SER A 508 -10.69 2.54 -21.61
CA SER A 508 -11.08 3.85 -21.12
C SER A 508 -10.71 3.97 -19.64
N PHE A 509 -9.77 4.90 -19.34
CA PHE A 509 -9.30 5.21 -17.99
C PHE A 509 -8.82 6.68 -17.92
N PRO A 510 -8.70 7.28 -16.72
CA PRO A 510 -8.29 8.67 -16.58
C PRO A 510 -6.89 8.92 -17.16
N GLN A 511 -6.77 9.91 -18.04
CA GLN A 511 -5.50 10.24 -18.68
C GLN A 511 -4.87 11.50 -18.06
N ARG A 512 -5.64 12.28 -17.30
CA ARG A 512 -5.23 13.60 -16.78
C ARG A 512 -5.30 13.63 -15.26
N VAL A 513 -4.64 12.65 -14.63
CA VAL A 513 -4.55 12.49 -13.17
C VAL A 513 -3.92 13.73 -12.53
N HIS A 514 -4.50 14.21 -11.43
CA HIS A 514 -3.95 15.30 -10.62
C HIS A 514 -2.70 14.80 -9.88
N HIS A 515 -1.57 14.72 -10.57
CA HIS A 515 -0.33 14.16 -10.03
C HIS A 515 0.89 14.79 -10.71
N ARG A 516 1.70 15.52 -9.93
CA ARG A 516 2.81 16.34 -10.43
C ARG A 516 3.82 15.54 -11.24
N ALA A 517 4.40 14.49 -10.66
CA ALA A 517 5.38 13.64 -11.33
C ALA A 517 4.83 12.91 -12.57
N ALA A 518 3.51 12.71 -12.65
CA ALA A 518 2.89 12.07 -13.81
C ALA A 518 2.67 13.06 -14.96
N SER A 519 2.31 14.30 -14.61
CA SER A 519 1.99 15.36 -15.56
C SER A 519 3.20 16.03 -16.22
N ILE A 520 4.38 15.96 -15.59
CA ILE A 520 5.60 16.62 -16.09
C ILE A 520 6.47 15.58 -16.83
N PRO A 521 6.86 15.80 -18.10
CA PRO A 521 7.65 14.86 -18.87
C PRO A 521 9.03 14.64 -18.26
N ARG A 522 9.62 13.45 -18.49
CA ARG A 522 11.01 13.15 -18.13
C ARG A 522 11.93 13.44 -19.32
N ASP A 523 12.17 14.73 -19.55
CA ASP A 523 12.92 15.28 -20.69
C ASP A 523 14.34 15.77 -20.32
N GLY A 524 14.75 15.60 -19.07
CA GLY A 524 16.03 16.10 -18.56
C GLY A 524 16.06 17.61 -18.29
N ILE A 525 14.94 18.33 -18.47
CA ILE A 525 14.84 19.77 -18.21
C ILE A 525 14.38 20.00 -16.78
N HIS A 526 15.18 20.66 -15.95
CA HIS A 526 14.77 21.04 -14.59
C HIS A 526 13.70 22.14 -14.62
N TYR A 527 12.54 21.87 -14.02
CA TYR A 527 11.40 22.80 -13.98
C TYR A 527 11.27 23.46 -12.60
N LYS A 528 11.34 24.80 -12.55
CA LYS A 528 11.14 25.56 -11.30
C LYS A 528 9.67 25.59 -10.88
N CYS A 529 9.42 25.95 -9.62
CA CYS A 529 8.11 25.97 -8.96
C CYS A 529 6.94 26.45 -9.84
N GLY A 530 7.09 27.63 -10.46
CA GLY A 530 6.05 28.23 -11.30
C GLY A 530 5.98 27.67 -12.72
N GLU A 531 7.07 27.11 -13.24
CA GLU A 531 7.19 26.72 -14.65
C GLU A 531 6.38 25.47 -14.98
N GLY A 532 6.19 24.56 -14.01
CA GLY A 532 5.44 23.34 -14.26
C GLY A 532 3.93 23.51 -14.25
N PHE A 533 3.38 24.66 -13.85
CA PHE A 533 1.92 24.92 -13.97
C PHE A 533 1.41 24.89 -15.41
N LYS A 534 2.28 25.03 -16.42
CA LYS A 534 1.92 24.77 -17.81
C LYS A 534 1.45 23.33 -18.03
N PHE A 535 2.05 22.36 -17.32
CA PHE A 535 1.65 20.94 -17.34
C PHE A 535 0.42 20.68 -16.47
N PHE A 536 0.20 21.48 -15.44
CA PHE A 536 -1.05 21.44 -14.68
C PHE A 536 -2.25 21.80 -15.58
N GLN A 537 -2.12 22.89 -16.33
CA GLN A 537 -3.21 23.51 -17.10
C GLN A 537 -3.47 22.89 -18.47
N THR A 538 -2.52 22.14 -19.05
CA THR A 538 -2.70 21.57 -20.39
C THR A 538 -3.88 20.59 -20.45
N SER A 539 -4.59 20.58 -21.57
CA SER A 539 -5.60 19.58 -21.89
C SER A 539 -5.03 18.24 -22.34
N ASP A 540 -3.71 18.16 -22.55
CA ASP A 540 -3.03 16.93 -22.97
C ASP A 540 -3.05 15.86 -21.87
N PRO A 541 -3.01 14.57 -22.23
CA PRO A 541 -2.76 13.47 -21.29
C PRO A 541 -1.48 13.69 -20.46
N ASN A 542 -1.41 13.08 -19.28
CA ASN A 542 -0.17 13.00 -18.52
C ASN A 542 0.89 12.24 -19.36
N PRO A 543 2.09 12.80 -19.59
CA PRO A 543 3.13 12.15 -20.37
C PRO A 543 3.63 10.85 -19.73
N ASN A 544 3.55 10.74 -18.39
CA ASN A 544 3.84 9.51 -17.67
C ASN A 544 2.54 8.91 -17.15
N VAL A 545 2.18 7.72 -17.66
CA VAL A 545 0.97 7.01 -17.21
C VAL A 545 1.19 6.46 -15.80
N LEU A 546 0.35 6.89 -14.86
CA LEU A 546 0.38 6.45 -13.45
C LEU A 546 -0.33 5.08 -13.28
N GLU A 547 0.18 4.05 -13.95
CA GLU A 547 -0.46 2.73 -14.02
C GLU A 547 -0.74 2.15 -12.63
N GLY A 548 -2.00 1.79 -12.38
CA GLY A 548 -2.47 1.18 -11.13
C GLY A 548 -2.95 2.15 -10.06
N ALA A 549 -2.76 3.45 -10.23
CA ALA A 549 -3.41 4.43 -9.38
C ALA A 549 -4.93 4.35 -9.51
N ILE A 550 -5.64 4.48 -8.39
CA ILE A 550 -7.08 4.67 -8.36
C ILE A 550 -7.34 6.13 -8.05
N VAL A 551 -8.05 6.82 -8.95
CA VAL A 551 -8.40 8.23 -8.76
C VAL A 551 -9.55 8.38 -7.75
N GLY A 552 -9.85 9.61 -7.33
CA GLY A 552 -10.94 9.90 -6.40
C GLY A 552 -12.31 9.35 -6.83
N GLY A 553 -12.62 9.39 -8.13
CA GLY A 553 -13.81 8.78 -8.73
C GLY A 553 -14.94 9.77 -9.06
N PRO A 554 -16.16 9.29 -9.34
CA PRO A 554 -17.25 10.12 -9.85
C PRO A 554 -17.93 10.98 -8.77
N ASP A 555 -18.68 11.99 -9.21
CA ASP A 555 -19.62 12.72 -8.35
C ASP A 555 -20.84 11.87 -7.97
N GLN A 556 -21.73 12.45 -7.15
CA GLN A 556 -22.92 11.77 -6.64
C GLN A 556 -23.90 11.33 -7.74
N ALA A 557 -23.81 11.91 -8.94
CA ALA A 557 -24.65 11.61 -10.09
C ALA A 557 -23.96 10.67 -11.10
N ASP A 558 -22.90 9.97 -10.70
CA ASP A 558 -22.08 9.11 -11.56
C ASP A 558 -21.39 9.88 -12.71
N ASN A 559 -21.28 11.21 -12.63
CA ASN A 559 -20.52 11.99 -13.61
C ASN A 559 -19.05 12.01 -13.23
N PHE A 560 -18.20 11.96 -14.26
CA PHE A 560 -16.76 12.01 -14.11
C PHE A 560 -16.17 12.91 -15.19
N GLN A 561 -15.30 13.82 -14.78
CA GLN A 561 -14.60 14.74 -15.65
C GLN A 561 -13.10 14.51 -15.52
N ASP A 562 -12.49 13.88 -16.52
CA ASP A 562 -11.05 13.68 -16.64
C ASP A 562 -10.35 15.02 -16.91
N ALA A 563 -10.18 15.83 -15.85
CA ALA A 563 -9.52 17.12 -15.88
C ALA A 563 -8.53 17.20 -14.72
N ARG A 564 -7.26 17.46 -15.03
CA ARG A 564 -6.18 17.52 -14.02
C ARG A 564 -6.43 18.55 -12.93
N THR A 565 -7.17 19.61 -13.24
CA THR A 565 -7.57 20.65 -12.29
C THR A 565 -8.67 20.20 -11.32
N ASN A 566 -9.35 19.09 -11.60
CA ASN A 566 -10.42 18.53 -10.78
C ASN A 566 -9.86 17.52 -9.76
N PHE A 567 -9.06 18.01 -8.81
CA PHE A 567 -8.45 17.18 -7.76
C PHE A 567 -9.48 16.31 -7.00
N LYS A 568 -10.72 16.77 -6.82
CA LYS A 568 -11.77 16.01 -6.10
C LYS A 568 -12.00 14.62 -6.69
N GLN A 569 -11.97 14.52 -8.02
CA GLN A 569 -12.22 13.30 -8.77
C GLN A 569 -10.94 12.63 -9.28
N LEU A 570 -9.88 13.41 -9.55
CA LEU A 570 -8.68 12.97 -10.29
C LEU A 570 -7.43 12.86 -9.42
N GLU A 571 -7.50 13.22 -8.14
CA GLU A 571 -6.41 12.97 -7.20
C GLU A 571 -6.33 11.47 -6.90
N ALA A 572 -5.12 10.94 -7.00
CA ALA A 572 -4.83 9.56 -6.64
C ALA A 572 -4.04 9.57 -5.34
N SER A 573 -4.55 8.89 -4.32
CA SER A 573 -3.99 8.89 -2.98
C SER A 573 -3.67 7.48 -2.52
N VAL A 574 -2.63 7.35 -1.70
CA VAL A 574 -2.14 6.05 -1.22
C VAL A 574 -3.20 5.22 -0.48
N TYR A 575 -4.07 5.89 0.29
CA TYR A 575 -5.10 5.25 1.12
C TYR A 575 -6.27 4.64 0.33
N VAL A 576 -6.42 4.94 -0.97
CA VAL A 576 -7.40 4.28 -1.84
C VAL A 576 -6.88 2.93 -2.33
N VAL A 577 -5.56 2.85 -2.58
CA VAL A 577 -4.88 1.66 -3.12
C VAL A 577 -4.72 0.58 -2.06
N GLY A 578 -4.37 0.96 -0.82
CA GLY A 578 -4.14 0.05 0.31
C GLY A 578 -5.22 -1.02 0.52
N PRO A 579 -6.48 -0.66 0.80
CA PRO A 579 -7.59 -1.62 0.98
C PRO A 579 -7.94 -2.38 -0.31
N PHE A 580 -7.81 -1.74 -1.48
CA PHE A 580 -8.20 -2.37 -2.74
C PHE A 580 -7.28 -3.53 -3.13
N LEU A 581 -6.01 -3.51 -2.69
CA LEU A 581 -5.09 -4.63 -2.87
C LEU A 581 -5.62 -5.94 -2.27
N GLY A 582 -6.01 -5.89 -1.00
CA GLY A 582 -6.55 -7.06 -0.31
C GLY A 582 -7.88 -7.51 -0.91
N LEU A 583 -8.74 -6.55 -1.28
CA LEU A 583 -10.02 -6.84 -1.93
C LEU A 583 -9.82 -7.54 -3.27
N ALA A 584 -8.91 -7.03 -4.11
CA ALA A 584 -8.59 -7.63 -5.40
C ALA A 584 -7.99 -9.03 -5.24
N ALA A 585 -7.10 -9.25 -4.25
CA ALA A 585 -6.59 -10.58 -3.89
C ALA A 585 -7.74 -11.54 -3.55
N ARG A 586 -8.63 -11.14 -2.63
CA ARG A 586 -9.76 -11.97 -2.20
C ARG A 586 -10.74 -12.31 -3.32
N LEU A 587 -11.05 -11.36 -4.20
CA LEU A 587 -12.03 -11.52 -5.27
C LEU A 587 -11.48 -12.26 -6.50
N SER A 588 -10.16 -12.32 -6.65
CA SER A 588 -9.51 -13.03 -7.76
C SER A 588 -8.99 -14.43 -7.40
N GLY A 589 -8.85 -14.73 -6.10
CA GLY A 589 -8.55 -16.08 -5.62
C GLY A 589 -9.81 -16.94 -5.46
N SER A 590 -9.69 -18.23 -5.77
CA SER A 590 -10.62 -19.25 -5.24
C SER A 590 -10.60 -19.17 -3.71
N SER A 591 -11.76 -19.25 -3.04
CA SER A 591 -11.88 -19.09 -1.58
C SER A 591 -10.73 -19.79 -0.82
N PRO A 592 -10.14 -19.15 0.21
CA PRO A 592 -9.06 -19.77 0.97
C PRO A 592 -9.57 -21.06 1.64
N PRO A 593 -8.77 -22.14 1.68
CA PRO A 593 -9.05 -23.22 2.61
C PRO A 593 -9.00 -22.66 4.05
N PRO A 594 -9.81 -23.20 4.97
CA PRO A 594 -9.81 -22.74 6.36
C PRO A 594 -8.39 -22.87 6.93
N THR A 595 -7.82 -21.75 7.37
CA THR A 595 -6.52 -21.73 8.04
C THR A 595 -6.67 -22.49 9.36
N ALA A 596 -5.94 -23.59 9.49
CA ALA A 596 -5.84 -24.30 10.76
C ALA A 596 -5.26 -23.33 11.80
N SER A 597 -5.95 -23.22 12.93
CA SER A 597 -5.42 -22.51 14.10
C SER A 597 -4.10 -23.18 14.52
N PRO A 598 -3.07 -22.42 14.93
CA PRO A 598 -1.90 -23.03 15.57
C PRO A 598 -2.38 -23.68 16.87
N SER A 599 -2.50 -25.01 16.89
CA SER A 599 -2.81 -25.72 18.12
C SER A 599 -1.64 -25.52 19.08
N ALA A 600 -1.93 -24.96 20.25
CA ALA A 600 -1.05 -25.08 21.39
C ALA A 600 -0.97 -26.57 21.77
N THR A 601 0.14 -27.22 21.40
CA THR A 601 0.53 -28.51 21.97
C THR A 601 1.99 -28.42 22.37
N GLU A 602 2.21 -28.55 23.67
CA GLU A 602 3.52 -28.67 24.31
C GLU A 602 4.32 -29.85 23.71
N PRO A 603 5.66 -29.77 23.71
CA PRO A 603 6.49 -30.80 23.10
C PRO A 603 6.61 -32.00 24.02
N ASP A 604 5.99 -33.11 23.64
CA ASP A 604 6.29 -34.41 24.26
C ASP A 604 7.51 -35.02 23.54
N VAL A 605 8.60 -35.13 24.27
CA VAL A 605 9.86 -35.73 23.81
C VAL A 605 9.65 -37.23 23.69
N ASN A 606 9.70 -37.77 22.48
CA ASN A 606 9.94 -39.20 22.30
C ASN A 606 10.88 -39.46 21.12
N ILE A 607 11.98 -40.15 21.43
CA ILE A 607 13.10 -40.48 20.54
C ILE A 607 12.76 -41.80 19.86
N GLY A 608 12.67 -41.81 18.52
CA GLY A 608 12.47 -43.04 17.74
C GLY A 608 12.74 -42.84 16.25
N GLU A 609 13.90 -43.36 15.82
CA GLU A 609 14.43 -43.73 14.48
C GLU A 609 13.97 -43.07 13.15
N PRO A 610 14.90 -42.89 12.18
CA PRO A 610 14.65 -42.12 10.96
C PRO A 610 13.99 -42.97 9.85
N PRO A 611 13.02 -42.42 9.09
CA PRO A 611 12.63 -42.99 7.81
C PRO A 611 13.61 -42.55 6.70
N GLY A 612 13.98 -43.52 5.85
CA GLY A 612 14.98 -43.40 4.79
C GLY A 612 14.57 -42.56 3.56
N PRO A 613 15.46 -42.49 2.55
CA PRO A 613 15.37 -41.50 1.48
C PRO A 613 14.25 -41.84 0.47
N ILE A 614 13.37 -40.87 0.23
CA ILE A 614 12.44 -40.90 -0.89
C ILE A 614 13.16 -40.29 -2.10
N LEU A 615 13.38 -41.14 -3.11
CA LEU A 615 13.93 -40.83 -4.42
C LEU A 615 12.98 -39.91 -5.20
N CYS A 616 13.47 -38.74 -5.59
CA CYS A 616 12.88 -37.94 -6.67
C CYS A 616 13.65 -38.25 -7.95
N GLU A 617 13.04 -39.05 -8.84
CA GLU A 617 13.41 -39.12 -10.25
C GLU A 617 12.48 -38.19 -11.03
N CYS A 618 13.04 -37.12 -11.61
CA CYS A 618 12.50 -36.45 -12.79
C CYS A 618 13.70 -35.99 -13.61
N ASP A 619 13.90 -36.67 -14.73
CA ASP A 619 14.90 -36.41 -15.77
C ASP A 619 14.86 -34.97 -16.28
N CYS A 620 16.03 -34.35 -16.34
CA CYS A 620 16.31 -33.17 -17.15
C CYS A 620 17.09 -33.60 -18.39
N GLU A 621 16.45 -33.61 -19.56
CA GLU A 621 17.16 -33.48 -20.83
C GLU A 621 16.45 -32.45 -21.72
N GLY A 622 17.20 -31.44 -22.18
CA GLY A 622 16.91 -30.77 -23.45
C GLY A 622 16.67 -29.26 -23.48
N PHE A 623 17.71 -28.48 -23.09
CA PHE A 623 18.06 -27.09 -23.50
C PHE A 623 17.12 -25.91 -23.23
#